data_AF-A0A7X6VPM6-F1
#
_entry.id   AF-A0A7X6VPM6-F1
#
_cell.length_a   1.000
_cell.length_b   1.000
_cell.length_c   1.000
_cell.angle_alpha   90.00
_cell.angle_beta   90.00
_cell.angle_gamma   90.00
#
_symmetry.space_group_name_H-M   'P 1'
#
loop_
_entity.id
_entity.type
_entity.pdbx_description
1 polymer ?
#
loop_
_entity_poly.entity_id
_entity_poly.type
_entity_poly.pdbx_seq_one_letter_code
_entity_poly.pdbx_strand_id
1 'polypeptide(L)'
;MDLDLILFHLKGIAGAVDLDLRFGLVTGIVFGVLLQRAHVIRYDRQLAALRLQDFTIIKFMMTTIIVAMIGTYYLYDQGLVKLSIKPTILGSLVVGGILFGIGWALLGYCPGTSAGALGEGRVDAFWGILGGFAGVAVYSEMYPFMKETLLTMGDYGKITIPQVLGMNHWYVIAGVTILFLLSFLWMERKGL
;
A
#
# COMPACT_ATOMS: atom_id res chain seq x y z
N MET A 1 3.44 -19.31 -29.59
CA MET A 1 3.35 -19.02 -28.13
C MET A 1 4.34 -19.97 -27.51
N ASP A 2 5.58 -19.52 -27.43
CA ASP A 2 6.72 -20.41 -27.59
C ASP A 2 7.15 -20.99 -26.25
N LEU A 3 7.38 -22.31 -26.26
CA LEU A 3 7.76 -23.12 -25.10
C LEU A 3 9.03 -22.58 -24.42
N ASP A 4 9.90 -21.92 -25.19
CA ASP A 4 11.13 -21.28 -24.73
C ASP A 4 10.87 -20.02 -23.89
N LEU A 5 9.77 -19.29 -24.13
CA LEU A 5 9.39 -18.11 -23.34
C LEU A 5 8.88 -18.52 -21.94
N ILE A 6 8.17 -19.65 -21.87
CA ILE A 6 7.70 -20.27 -20.63
C ILE A 6 8.89 -20.85 -19.85
N LEU A 7 9.83 -21.50 -20.53
CA LEU A 7 11.05 -22.02 -19.89
C LEU A 7 11.96 -20.90 -19.37
N PHE A 8 12.03 -19.76 -20.06
CA PHE A 8 12.74 -18.56 -19.60
C PHE A 8 12.07 -17.92 -18.38
N HIS A 9 10.73 -17.84 -18.35
CA HIS A 9 9.99 -17.43 -17.15
C HIS A 9 10.18 -18.41 -15.99
N LEU A 10 10.13 -19.72 -16.23
CA LEU A 10 10.34 -20.76 -15.21
C LEU A 10 11.77 -20.73 -14.63
N LYS A 11 12.80 -20.53 -15.46
CA LYS A 11 14.19 -20.38 -15.00
C LYS A 11 14.42 -19.06 -14.27
N GLY A 12 13.80 -17.97 -14.73
CA GLY A 12 13.83 -16.68 -14.04
C GLY A 12 13.15 -16.71 -12.68
N ILE A 13 12.05 -17.46 -12.56
CA ILE A 13 11.39 -17.73 -11.28
C ILE A 13 12.29 -18.61 -10.41
N ALA A 14 12.78 -19.75 -10.91
CA ALA A 14 13.65 -20.66 -10.14
C ALA A 14 14.95 -20.00 -9.61
N GLY A 15 15.52 -19.03 -10.33
CA GLY A 15 16.71 -18.29 -9.88
C GLY A 15 16.45 -17.22 -8.81
N ALA A 16 15.23 -16.69 -8.72
CA ALA A 16 14.80 -15.72 -7.70
C ALA A 16 14.17 -16.39 -6.44
N VAL A 17 14.00 -17.71 -6.48
CA VAL A 17 13.14 -18.45 -5.54
C VAL A 17 13.76 -18.71 -4.16
N ASP A 18 15.07 -18.62 -3.98
CA ASP A 18 15.65 -19.12 -2.73
C ASP A 18 15.76 -18.10 -1.60
N LEU A 19 16.18 -16.85 -1.85
CA LEU A 19 16.41 -15.89 -0.75
C LEU A 19 15.31 -14.83 -0.65
N ASP A 20 14.88 -14.28 -1.77
CA ASP A 20 13.86 -13.21 -1.81
C ASP A 20 12.48 -13.71 -1.38
N LEU A 21 12.10 -14.92 -1.80
CA LEU A 21 10.85 -15.56 -1.37
C LEU A 21 10.86 -15.94 0.11
N ARG A 22 12.02 -16.34 0.65
CA ARG A 22 12.17 -16.62 2.09
C ARG A 22 12.06 -15.33 2.91
N PHE A 23 12.72 -14.25 2.49
CA PHE A 23 12.55 -12.95 3.13
C PHE A 23 11.12 -12.41 3.00
N GLY A 24 10.47 -12.61 1.84
CA GLY A 24 9.07 -12.25 1.64
C GLY A 24 8.13 -13.02 2.57
N LEU A 25 8.35 -14.32 2.76
CA LEU A 25 7.57 -15.14 3.68
C LEU A 25 7.77 -14.72 5.13
N VAL A 26 9.03 -14.54 5.56
CA VAL A 26 9.36 -14.13 6.93
C VAL A 26 8.78 -12.75 7.25
N THR A 27 8.98 -11.77 6.35
CA THR A 27 8.44 -10.41 6.54
C THR A 27 6.91 -10.40 6.49
N GLY A 28 6.29 -11.23 5.65
CA GLY A 28 4.84 -11.41 5.61
C GLY A 28 4.27 -12.00 6.90
N ILE A 29 4.91 -13.02 7.48
CA ILE A 29 4.51 -13.60 8.77
C ILE A 29 4.63 -12.55 9.88
N VAL A 30 5.75 -11.85 9.95
CA VAL A 30 5.97 -10.78 10.95
C VAL A 30 4.92 -9.69 10.79
N PHE A 31 4.65 -9.25 9.57
CA PHE A 31 3.62 -8.25 9.27
C PHE A 31 2.23 -8.73 9.71
N GLY A 32 1.85 -9.98 9.42
CA GLY A 32 0.59 -10.58 9.85
C GLY A 32 0.43 -10.61 11.37
N VAL A 33 1.47 -11.01 12.10
CA VAL A 33 1.47 -11.02 13.58
C VAL A 33 1.31 -9.60 14.13
N LEU A 34 1.98 -8.61 13.55
CA LEU A 34 1.85 -7.21 13.95
C LEU A 34 0.44 -6.67 13.70
N LEU A 35 -0.18 -7.00 12.56
CA LEU A 35 -1.56 -6.61 12.27
C LEU A 35 -2.56 -7.22 13.26
N GLN A 36 -2.37 -8.49 13.64
CA GLN A 36 -3.20 -9.16 14.66
C GLN A 36 -3.04 -8.47 16.02
N ARG A 37 -1.80 -8.20 16.44
CA ARG A 37 -1.53 -7.49 17.71
C ARG A 37 -2.10 -6.08 17.73
N ALA A 38 -2.07 -5.37 16.60
CA ALA A 38 -2.63 -4.03 16.48
C ALA A 38 -4.17 -4.01 16.42
N HIS A 39 -4.85 -5.16 16.36
CA HIS A 39 -6.32 -5.29 16.27
C HIS A 39 -6.94 -4.53 15.09
N VAL A 40 -6.13 -4.12 14.10
CA VAL A 40 -6.58 -3.41 12.90
C VAL A 40 -7.29 -4.35 11.91
N ILE A 41 -7.23 -5.66 12.14
CA ILE A 41 -7.90 -6.70 11.33
C ILE A 41 -9.42 -6.76 11.62
N ARG A 42 -9.89 -6.13 12.70
CA ARG A 42 -11.30 -6.09 13.07
C ARG A 42 -12.11 -5.21 12.09
N TYR A 43 -13.20 -5.77 11.59
CA TYR A 43 -14.14 -5.08 10.69
C TYR A 43 -14.70 -3.80 11.32
N ASP A 44 -15.09 -3.89 12.59
CA ASP A 44 -15.67 -2.75 13.32
C ASP A 44 -14.69 -1.58 13.42
N ARG A 45 -13.39 -1.85 13.57
CA ARG A 45 -12.34 -0.83 13.63
C ARG A 45 -12.15 -0.17 12.27
N GLN A 46 -12.20 -0.94 11.19
CA GLN A 46 -12.08 -0.44 9.80
C GLN A 46 -13.25 0.49 9.45
N LEU A 47 -14.48 0.08 9.76
CA LEU A 47 -15.65 0.93 9.58
C LEU A 47 -15.66 2.14 10.51
N ALA A 48 -15.26 1.98 11.76
CA ALA A 48 -15.18 3.10 12.70
C ALA A 48 -14.17 4.15 12.24
N ALA A 49 -13.07 3.73 11.60
CA ALA A 49 -12.12 4.65 10.96
C ALA A 49 -12.75 5.39 9.78
N LEU A 50 -13.48 4.70 8.90
CA LEU A 50 -14.19 5.32 7.77
C LEU A 50 -15.33 6.25 8.22
N ARG A 51 -15.97 5.95 9.35
CA ARG A 51 -17.01 6.78 9.98
C ARG A 51 -16.45 7.90 10.86
N LEU A 52 -15.12 8.05 10.93
CA LEU A 52 -14.42 9.04 11.78
C LEU A 52 -14.79 8.94 13.27
N GLN A 53 -15.12 7.72 13.73
CA GLN A 53 -15.46 7.42 15.12
C GLN A 53 -14.25 6.89 15.90
N ASP A 54 -13.32 6.21 15.23
CA ASP A 54 -12.12 5.65 15.83
C ASP A 54 -10.89 5.97 14.98
N PHE A 55 -9.98 6.77 15.52
CA PHE A 55 -8.76 7.20 14.82
C PHE A 55 -7.59 6.25 15.00
N THR A 56 -7.76 5.11 15.68
CA THR A 56 -6.70 4.13 15.92
C THR A 56 -6.01 3.66 14.63
N ILE A 57 -6.79 3.39 13.58
CA ILE A 57 -6.24 2.94 12.29
C ILE A 57 -5.50 4.08 11.58
N ILE A 58 -6.04 5.29 11.61
CA ILE A 58 -5.40 6.47 11.01
C ILE A 58 -4.05 6.73 11.70
N LYS A 59 -4.03 6.68 13.04
CA LYS A 59 -2.82 6.76 13.86
C LYS A 59 -1.81 5.69 13.46
N PHE A 60 -2.22 4.42 13.37
CA PHE A 60 -1.33 3.34 12.95
C PHE A 60 -0.74 3.56 11.54
N MET A 61 -1.54 4.00 10.58
CA MET A 61 -1.07 4.27 9.22
C MET A 61 -0.06 5.43 9.20
N MET A 62 -0.33 6.51 9.93
CA MET A 62 0.56 7.68 9.97
C MET A 62 1.90 7.37 10.64
N THR A 63 1.92 6.62 11.75
CA THR A 63 3.19 6.19 12.38
C THR A 63 3.98 5.28 11.45
N THR A 64 3.30 4.36 10.77
CA THR A 64 3.93 3.43 9.83
C THR A 64 4.56 4.20 8.66
N ILE A 65 3.89 5.23 8.13
CA ILE A 65 4.42 6.08 7.07
C ILE A 65 5.68 6.82 7.52
N ILE A 66 5.70 7.39 8.73
CA ILE A 66 6.90 8.07 9.28
C ILE A 66 8.08 7.09 9.37
N VAL A 67 7.86 5.94 10.02
CA VAL A 67 8.92 4.93 10.22
C VAL A 67 9.43 4.42 8.88
N ALA A 68 8.53 4.13 7.94
CA ALA A 68 8.88 3.69 6.59
C ALA A 68 9.68 4.76 5.83
N MET A 69 9.28 6.03 5.88
CA MET A 69 10.01 7.12 5.21
C MET A 69 11.44 7.25 5.78
N ILE A 70 11.59 7.33 7.10
CA ILE A 70 12.91 7.45 7.73
C ILE A 70 13.78 6.23 7.40
N GLY A 71 13.24 5.01 7.56
CA GLY A 71 13.99 3.78 7.31
C GLY A 71 14.39 3.59 5.84
N THR A 72 13.48 3.86 4.90
CA THR A 72 13.75 3.69 3.47
C THR A 72 14.73 4.72 2.94
N TYR A 73 14.61 5.99 3.34
CA TYR A 73 15.56 7.03 2.91
C TYR A 73 16.93 6.87 3.59
N TYR A 74 16.99 6.38 4.83
CA TYR A 74 18.26 6.02 5.46
C TYR A 74 19.00 4.93 4.67
N LEU A 75 18.30 3.87 4.27
CA LEU A 75 18.88 2.79 3.45
C LEU A 75 19.21 3.25 2.02
N TYR A 76 18.45 4.20 1.49
CA TYR A 76 18.72 4.82 0.20
C TYR A 76 20.04 5.61 0.21
N ASP A 77 20.28 6.41 1.27
CA ASP A 77 21.52 7.20 1.42
C ASP A 77 22.76 6.31 1.58
N GLN A 78 22.61 5.12 2.15
CA GLN A 78 23.67 4.12 2.23
C GLN A 78 23.91 3.36 0.90
N GLY A 79 23.12 3.66 -0.14
CA GLY A 79 23.22 3.02 -1.46
C GLY A 79 22.73 1.57 -1.51
N LEU A 80 22.10 1.07 -0.43
CA LEU A 80 21.64 -0.32 -0.30
C LEU A 80 20.31 -0.57 -1.02
N VAL A 81 19.52 0.48 -1.25
CA VAL A 81 18.16 0.37 -1.82
C VAL A 81 17.99 1.37 -2.96
N LYS A 82 17.30 0.98 -4.03
CA LYS A 82 16.88 1.87 -5.12
C LYS A 82 15.41 2.24 -4.96
N LEU A 83 15.11 3.54 -4.95
CA LEU A 83 13.73 4.03 -4.91
C LEU A 83 13.06 3.80 -6.28
N SER A 84 12.16 2.81 -6.34
CA SER A 84 11.30 2.59 -7.50
C SER A 84 10.04 3.47 -7.42
N ILE A 85 10.18 4.73 -7.83
CA ILE A 85 9.09 5.70 -7.83
C ILE A 85 8.08 5.33 -8.93
N LYS A 86 6.81 5.18 -8.54
CA LYS A 86 5.70 5.03 -9.49
C LYS A 86 5.38 6.38 -10.16
N PRO A 87 5.10 6.40 -11.47
CA PRO A 87 4.73 7.63 -12.14
C PRO A 87 3.42 8.19 -11.57
N THR A 88 3.37 9.51 -11.39
CA THR A 88 2.22 10.23 -10.86
C THR A 88 1.28 10.56 -12.00
N ILE A 89 0.36 9.64 -12.29
CA ILE A 89 -0.65 9.84 -13.33
C ILE A 89 -1.99 10.16 -12.66
N LEU A 90 -2.38 11.44 -12.68
CA LEU A 90 -3.54 11.93 -11.93
C LEU A 90 -4.83 11.19 -12.29
N GLY A 91 -5.06 10.89 -13.58
CA GLY A 91 -6.25 10.16 -14.02
C GLY A 91 -6.38 8.80 -13.32
N SER A 92 -5.29 8.03 -13.26
CA SER A 92 -5.27 6.74 -12.59
C SER A 92 -5.36 6.84 -11.07
N LEU A 93 -4.74 7.86 -10.46
CA LEU A 93 -4.74 8.04 -9.00
C LEU A 93 -6.12 8.45 -8.49
N VAL A 94 -6.80 9.38 -9.16
CA VAL A 94 -8.11 9.86 -8.73
C VAL A 94 -9.17 8.78 -8.94
N VAL A 95 -9.26 8.21 -10.15
CA VAL A 95 -10.25 7.18 -10.45
C VAL A 95 -10.00 5.92 -9.64
N GLY A 96 -8.74 5.47 -9.58
CA GLY A 96 -8.35 4.31 -8.79
C GLY A 96 -8.57 4.51 -7.29
N GLY A 97 -8.24 5.69 -6.76
CA GLY A 97 -8.45 6.04 -5.36
C GLY A 97 -9.93 6.05 -4.95
N ILE A 98 -10.80 6.59 -5.80
CA ILE A 98 -12.25 6.59 -5.56
C ILE A 98 -12.80 5.16 -5.59
N LEU A 99 -12.46 4.37 -6.62
CA LEU A 99 -12.92 2.98 -6.72
C LEU A 99 -12.41 2.13 -5.56
N PHE A 100 -11.15 2.31 -5.17
CA PHE A 100 -10.56 1.64 -4.00
C PHE A 100 -11.27 2.04 -2.70
N GLY A 101 -11.55 3.33 -2.50
CA GLY A 101 -12.27 3.83 -1.33
C GLY A 101 -13.69 3.29 -1.24
N ILE A 102 -14.43 3.24 -2.35
CA ILE A 102 -15.77 2.65 -2.41
C ILE A 102 -15.70 1.15 -2.07
N GLY A 103 -14.74 0.42 -2.66
CA GLY A 103 -14.55 -1.00 -2.37
C GLY A 103 -14.24 -1.26 -0.90
N TRP A 104 -13.36 -0.46 -0.30
CA TRP A 104 -13.06 -0.54 1.13
C TRP A 104 -14.28 -0.23 2.00
N ALA A 105 -15.08 0.78 1.64
CA ALA A 105 -16.30 1.13 2.37
C ALA A 105 -17.39 0.04 2.31
N LEU A 106 -17.53 -0.64 1.16
CA LEU A 106 -18.50 -1.72 0.98
C LEU A 106 -18.07 -3.02 1.68
N LEU A 107 -16.79 -3.36 1.60
CA LEU A 107 -16.26 -4.61 2.16
C LEU A 107 -15.88 -4.48 3.64
N GLY A 108 -15.59 -3.27 4.12
CA GLY A 108 -15.09 -2.97 5.46
C GLY A 108 -13.72 -3.61 5.78
N TYR A 109 -12.98 -4.02 4.74
CA TYR A 109 -11.58 -4.45 4.82
C TYR A 109 -10.77 -3.82 3.72
N CYS A 110 -9.50 -3.54 4.03
CA CYS A 110 -8.51 -3.22 3.02
C CYS A 110 -7.77 -4.51 2.61
N PRO A 111 -7.04 -4.55 1.48
CA PRO A 111 -6.50 -5.81 0.95
C PRO A 111 -5.52 -6.50 1.92
N GLY A 112 -4.80 -5.74 2.75
CA GLY A 112 -3.91 -6.31 3.77
C GLY A 112 -4.68 -6.86 4.99
N THR A 113 -5.75 -6.18 5.41
CA THR A 113 -6.53 -6.63 6.57
C THR A 113 -7.52 -7.74 6.22
N SER A 114 -7.97 -7.85 4.96
CA SER A 114 -8.75 -9.01 4.49
C SER A 114 -7.90 -10.29 4.51
N ALA A 115 -6.64 -10.22 4.07
CA ALA A 115 -5.72 -11.36 4.17
C ALA A 115 -5.46 -11.77 5.62
N GLY A 116 -5.25 -10.80 6.52
CA GLY A 116 -5.13 -11.06 7.96
C GLY A 116 -6.40 -11.64 8.59
N ALA A 117 -7.58 -11.15 8.20
CA ALA A 117 -8.87 -11.60 8.71
C ALA A 117 -9.20 -13.04 8.25
N LEU A 118 -8.82 -13.39 7.02
CA LEU A 118 -8.91 -14.77 6.54
C LEU A 118 -8.01 -15.69 7.37
N GLY A 119 -6.81 -15.22 7.74
CA GLY A 119 -5.90 -15.94 8.65
C GLY A 119 -6.46 -16.16 10.06
N GLU A 120 -7.38 -15.31 10.53
CA GLU A 120 -8.14 -15.51 11.77
C GLU A 120 -9.34 -16.47 11.60
N GLY A 121 -9.63 -16.92 10.38
CA GLY A 121 -10.77 -17.80 10.07
C GLY A 121 -12.07 -17.07 9.75
N ARG A 122 -12.03 -15.75 9.50
CA ARG A 122 -13.23 -14.96 9.16
C ARG A 122 -13.59 -15.14 7.69
N VAL A 123 -14.64 -15.90 7.44
CA VAL A 123 -15.11 -16.25 6.08
C VAL A 123 -15.57 -15.01 5.29
N ASP A 124 -16.02 -13.95 5.97
CA ASP A 124 -16.44 -12.69 5.34
C ASP A 124 -15.32 -12.08 4.46
N ALA A 125 -14.07 -12.21 4.90
CA ALA A 125 -12.91 -11.68 4.18
C ALA A 125 -12.57 -12.48 2.90
N PHE A 126 -12.97 -13.76 2.84
CA PHE A 126 -12.73 -14.63 1.69
C PHE A 126 -13.40 -14.09 0.42
N TRP A 127 -14.67 -13.70 0.54
CA TRP A 127 -15.43 -13.12 -0.58
C TRP A 127 -14.84 -11.79 -1.05
N GLY A 128 -14.31 -10.99 -0.12
CA GLY A 128 -13.59 -9.77 -0.43
C GLY A 128 -12.31 -10.01 -1.23
N ILE A 129 -11.54 -11.03 -0.87
CA ILE A 129 -10.31 -11.42 -1.59
C ILE A 129 -10.64 -11.93 -2.99
N LEU A 130 -11.67 -12.78 -3.13
CA LEU A 130 -12.13 -13.25 -4.44
C LEU A 130 -12.61 -12.09 -5.32
N GLY A 131 -13.37 -11.15 -4.77
CA GLY A 131 -13.78 -9.93 -5.48
C GLY A 131 -12.59 -9.08 -5.91
N GLY A 132 -11.55 -8.98 -5.06
CA GLY A 132 -10.28 -8.34 -5.40
C GLY A 132 -9.58 -9.00 -6.58
N PHE A 133 -9.45 -10.33 -6.58
CA PHE A 133 -8.87 -11.07 -7.71
C PHE A 133 -9.67 -10.92 -9.00
N ALA A 134 -11.01 -10.97 -8.93
CA ALA A 134 -11.87 -10.72 -10.07
C ALA A 134 -11.68 -9.28 -10.60
N GLY A 135 -11.59 -8.30 -9.71
CA GLY A 135 -11.31 -6.91 -10.09
C GLY A 135 -9.95 -6.75 -10.77
N VAL A 136 -8.90 -7.42 -10.28
CA VAL A 136 -7.59 -7.43 -10.93
C VAL A 136 -7.64 -8.08 -12.31
N ALA A 137 -8.36 -9.18 -12.47
CA ALA A 137 -8.52 -9.86 -13.76
C ALA A 137 -9.23 -8.97 -14.79
N VAL A 138 -10.32 -8.31 -14.40
CA VAL A 138 -11.02 -7.35 -15.24
C VAL A 138 -10.12 -6.16 -15.58
N TYR A 139 -9.38 -5.65 -14.58
CA TYR A 139 -8.43 -4.56 -14.78
C TYR A 139 -7.32 -4.95 -15.76
N SER A 140 -6.79 -6.18 -15.70
CA SER A 140 -5.73 -6.63 -16.62
C SER A 140 -6.19 -6.73 -18.07
N GLU A 141 -7.44 -7.14 -18.32
CA GLU A 141 -8.02 -7.19 -19.67
C GLU A 141 -8.33 -5.78 -20.20
N MET A 142 -8.79 -4.88 -19.33
CA MET A 142 -9.09 -3.49 -19.69
C MET A 142 -7.83 -2.59 -19.72
N TYR A 143 -6.68 -3.09 -19.25
CA TYR A 143 -5.42 -2.36 -19.18
C TYR A 143 -4.99 -1.72 -20.51
N PRO A 144 -5.01 -2.41 -21.69
CA PRO A 144 -4.69 -1.79 -22.98
C PRO A 144 -5.57 -0.59 -23.30
N PHE A 145 -6.85 -0.61 -22.95
CA PHE A 145 -7.77 0.51 -23.16
C PHE A 145 -7.53 1.65 -22.18
N MET A 146 -7.30 1.32 -20.90
CA MET A 146 -6.96 2.31 -19.87
C MET A 146 -5.62 2.99 -20.12
N LYS A 147 -4.68 2.30 -20.79
CA LYS A 147 -3.38 2.85 -21.17
C LYS A 147 -3.50 4.04 -22.12
N GLU A 148 -4.46 4.01 -23.04
CA GLU A 148 -4.68 5.06 -24.03
C GLU A 148 -5.47 6.25 -23.46
N THR A 149 -6.33 6.02 -22.45
CA THR A 149 -7.26 7.06 -21.93
C THR A 149 -6.89 7.57 -20.55
N LEU A 150 -6.90 6.70 -19.52
CA LEU A 150 -6.77 7.12 -18.12
C LEU A 150 -5.32 7.27 -17.66
N LEU A 151 -4.41 6.49 -18.27
CA LEU A 151 -2.98 6.49 -17.94
C LEU A 151 -2.18 7.57 -18.70
N THR A 152 -2.81 8.29 -19.63
CA THR A 152 -2.23 9.44 -20.36
C THR A 152 -2.74 10.78 -19.82
N MET A 153 -3.87 10.79 -19.10
CA MET A 153 -4.45 11.99 -18.51
C MET A 153 -3.65 12.47 -17.30
N GLY A 154 -2.83 13.50 -17.51
CA GLY A 154 -2.05 14.15 -16.46
C GLY A 154 -0.92 13.27 -15.96
N ASP A 155 -0.08 12.76 -16.87
CA ASP A 155 1.17 12.09 -16.52
C ASP A 155 2.21 13.14 -16.11
N TYR A 156 2.46 13.23 -14.81
CA TYR A 156 3.52 14.07 -14.25
C TYR A 156 4.83 13.31 -14.13
N GLY A 157 4.92 12.06 -14.60
CA GLY A 157 6.12 11.24 -14.52
C GLY A 157 6.50 10.86 -13.09
N LYS A 158 7.74 10.43 -12.89
CA LYS A 158 8.28 10.01 -11.59
C LYS A 158 8.70 11.22 -10.76
N ILE A 159 7.73 12.02 -10.33
CA ILE A 159 7.97 13.17 -9.48
C ILE A 159 7.89 12.76 -8.01
N THR A 160 8.85 13.23 -7.22
CA THR A 160 8.81 13.14 -5.75
C THR A 160 8.76 14.54 -5.15
N ILE A 161 8.16 14.67 -3.97
CA ILE A 161 8.05 15.96 -3.26
C ILE A 161 9.43 16.64 -3.10
N PRO A 162 10.51 15.94 -2.72
CA PRO A 162 11.85 16.54 -2.62
C PRO A 162 12.38 17.05 -3.97
N GLN A 163 12.03 16.37 -5.07
CA GLN A 163 12.44 16.74 -6.42
C GLN A 163 11.67 17.96 -6.96
N VAL A 164 10.40 18.14 -6.61
CA VAL A 164 9.62 19.37 -6.95
C VAL A 164 10.12 20.57 -6.16
N LEU A 165 10.41 20.35 -4.87
CA LEU A 165 10.84 21.43 -3.97
C LEU A 165 12.33 21.79 -4.13
N GLY A 166 13.11 20.98 -4.87
CA GLY A 166 14.55 21.17 -5.03
C GLY A 166 15.33 21.09 -3.71
N MET A 167 14.75 20.44 -2.69
CA MET A 167 15.32 20.35 -1.34
C MET A 167 15.86 18.95 -1.05
N ASN A 168 16.80 18.88 -0.11
CA ASN A 168 17.26 17.59 0.41
C ASN A 168 16.08 16.83 1.05
N HIS A 169 15.96 15.54 0.72
CA HIS A 169 14.92 14.62 1.16
C HIS A 169 14.70 14.64 2.68
N TRP A 170 15.76 14.85 3.48
CA TRP A 170 15.68 14.96 4.94
C TRP A 170 14.82 16.12 5.44
N TYR A 171 14.84 17.28 4.79
CA TYR A 171 14.00 18.43 5.20
C TYR A 171 12.52 18.17 4.96
N VAL A 172 12.19 17.48 3.85
CA VAL A 172 10.82 17.08 3.56
C VAL A 172 10.33 16.04 4.57
N ILE A 173 11.16 15.04 4.88
CA ILE A 173 10.83 14.02 5.89
C ILE A 173 10.61 14.67 7.26
N ALA A 174 11.48 15.61 7.66
CA ALA A 174 11.33 16.35 8.92
C ALA A 174 10.03 17.15 8.95
N GLY A 175 9.71 17.89 7.88
CA GLY A 175 8.48 18.66 7.77
C GLY A 175 7.21 17.80 7.86
N VAL A 176 7.17 16.69 7.12
CA VAL A 176 6.04 15.74 7.16
C VAL A 176 5.91 15.10 8.54
N THR A 177 7.04 14.72 9.15
CA THR A 177 7.05 14.14 10.50
C THR A 177 6.48 15.12 11.53
N ILE A 178 6.89 16.40 11.49
CA ILE A 178 6.36 17.43 12.38
C ILE A 178 4.86 17.62 12.17
N LEU A 179 4.40 17.72 10.91
CA LEU A 179 2.97 17.83 10.59
C LEU A 179 2.16 16.67 11.16
N PHE A 180 2.66 15.44 10.98
CA PHE A 180 1.98 14.26 11.47
C PHE A 180 1.98 14.25 13.00
N LEU A 181 3.10 14.53 13.67
CA LEU A 181 3.15 14.64 15.14
C LEU A 181 2.17 15.70 15.67
N LEU A 182 2.05 16.85 15.01
CA LEU A 182 1.06 17.87 15.38
C LEU A 182 -0.37 17.35 15.24
N SER A 183 -0.66 16.60 14.18
CA SER A 183 -1.98 15.98 14.00
C SER A 183 -2.26 14.89 15.05
N PHE A 184 -1.25 14.13 15.47
CA PHE A 184 -1.36 13.16 16.57
C PHE A 184 -1.74 13.86 17.87
N LEU A 185 -1.01 14.93 18.23
CA LEU A 185 -1.28 15.72 19.43
C LEU A 185 -2.68 16.35 19.39
N TRP A 186 -3.14 16.75 18.20
CA TRP A 186 -4.50 17.29 18.04
C TRP A 186 -5.58 16.23 18.22
N MET A 187 -5.40 15.04 17.66
CA MET A 187 -6.32 13.91 17.82
C MET A 187 -6.39 13.47 19.30
N GLU A 188 -5.23 13.36 19.95
CA GLU A 188 -5.14 12.96 21.37
C GLU A 188 -5.78 13.99 22.32
N ARG A 189 -5.61 15.29 22.05
CA ARG A 189 -6.29 16.36 22.81
C ARG A 189 -7.82 16.29 22.73
N LYS A 190 -8.37 15.71 21.68
CA LYS A 190 -9.82 15.55 21.51
C LYS A 190 -10.36 14.24 22.07
N GLY A 191 -9.50 13.40 22.67
CA GLY A 191 -9.92 12.09 23.20
C GLY A 191 -10.34 11.10 22.10
N LEU A 192 -9.87 11.33 20.87
CA LEU A 192 -10.15 10.55 19.66
C LEU A 192 -8.96 9.64 19.31
#